data_AF-A0A496XJ06-F1
#
_entry.id   AF-A0A496XJ06-F1
#
_cell.length_a   1.000
_cell.length_b   1.000
_cell.length_c   1.000
_cell.angle_alpha   90.00
_cell.angle_beta   90.00
_cell.angle_gamma   90.00
#
_symmetry.space_group_name_H-M   'P 1'
#
loop_
_entity.id
_entity.type
_entity.pdbx_description
1 polymer ?
#
loop_
_entity_poly.entity_id
_entity_poly.type
_entity_poly.pdbx_seq_one_letter_code
_entity_poly.pdbx_strand_id
1 'polypeptide(L)' 'MKAKQCVCVLAITLLIGGCANAERRADKSTAAVNNRRMSLIKDYEKCIKKAGEDEVKAEACDTYLKSAEALR' A
#
# COMPACT_ATOMS: atom_id res chain seq x y z
N MET A 1 32.88 28.85 23.84
CA MET A 1 32.66 27.64 23.00
C MET A 1 31.40 26.82 23.35
N LYS A 2 30.71 27.08 24.48
CA LYS A 2 29.50 26.32 24.88
C LYS A 2 28.22 26.68 24.09
N ALA A 3 28.11 27.92 23.60
CA ALA A 3 26.92 28.39 22.88
C ALA A 3 26.77 27.79 21.47
N LYS A 4 27.87 27.61 20.72
CA LYS A 4 27.85 27.03 19.36
C LYS A 4 27.46 25.55 19.36
N GLN A 5 27.83 24.81 20.41
CA GLN A 5 27.55 23.39 20.54
C GLN A 5 26.07 23.11 20.89
N CYS A 6 25.42 23.98 21.68
CA CYS A 6 24.00 23.87 21.98
C CYS A 6 23.10 24.12 20.76
N VAL A 7 23.49 25.03 19.86
CA VAL A 7 22.71 25.36 18.65
C VAL A 7 22.64 24.16 17.69
N CYS A 8 23.73 23.43 17.52
CA CYS A 8 23.74 22.24 16.65
C CYS A 8 22.86 21.10 17.18
N VAL A 9 22.81 20.90 18.50
CA VAL A 9 22.01 19.82 19.11
C VAL A 9 20.51 20.11 19.02
N LEU A 10 20.11 21.38 19.16
CA LEU A 10 18.71 21.81 19.02
C LEU A 10 18.18 21.71 17.58
N ALA A 11 19.03 21.89 16.57
CA ALA A 11 18.63 21.76 15.17
C ALA A 11 18.33 20.29 14.77
N ILE A 12 19.06 19.33 15.37
CA ILE A 12 18.92 17.91 15.03
C ILE A 12 17.62 17.33 15.62
N THR A 13 17.21 17.74 16.83
CA THR A 13 15.99 17.21 17.48
C THR A 13 14.70 17.65 16.80
N LEU A 14 14.67 18.83 16.18
CA LEU A 14 13.50 19.34 15.43
C LEU A 14 13.25 18.56 14.12
N LEU A 15 14.27 17.97 13.51
CA LEU A 15 14.14 17.19 12.28
C LEU A 15 13.50 15.80 12.53
N ILE A 16 13.64 15.25 13.73
CA ILE A 16 13.13 13.90 14.07
C ILE A 16 11.61 13.93 14.31
N GLY A 17 11.06 15.05 14.79
CA GLY A 17 9.62 15.21 15.05
C GLY A 17 8.75 15.27 13.79
N GLY A 18 9.32 15.57 12.63
CA GLY A 18 8.60 15.63 11.35
C GLY A 18 8.37 14.27 10.68
N CYS A 19 9.15 13.24 11.03
CA CYS A 19 9.08 11.91 10.40
C CYS A 19 7.85 11.10 10.86
N ALA A 20 7.36 11.34 12.08
CA ALA A 20 6.24 10.62 12.70
C ALA A 20 4.91 10.69 11.90
N ASN A 21 4.73 11.77 11.12
CA ASN A 21 3.54 11.92 10.26
C ASN A 21 3.73 11.29 8.87
N ALA A 22 4.97 11.20 8.38
CA ALA A 22 5.28 10.58 7.10
C ALA A 22 5.14 9.05 7.19
N GLU A 23 5.64 8.45 8.27
CA GLU A 23 5.51 7.02 8.55
C GLU A 23 4.05 6.58 8.68
N ARG A 24 3.19 7.31 9.42
CA ARG A 24 1.76 6.97 9.54
C ARG A 24 0.98 7.08 8.23
N ARG A 25 1.36 8.01 7.35
CA ARG A 25 0.74 8.15 6.03
C ARG A 25 1.18 7.02 5.10
N ALA A 26 2.46 6.65 5.13
CA ALA A 26 2.97 5.50 4.40
C ALA A 26 2.28 4.21 4.85
N ASP A 27 2.11 4.01 6.16
CA ASP A 27 1.46 2.82 6.72
C ASP A 27 -0.01 2.69 6.27
N LYS A 28 -0.78 3.79 6.35
CA LYS A 28 -2.15 3.85 5.84
C LYS A 28 -2.23 3.62 4.33
N SER A 29 -1.28 4.16 3.58
CA SER A 29 -1.22 3.97 2.12
C SER A 29 -0.97 2.51 1.78
N THR A 30 0.01 1.87 2.43
CA THR A 30 0.33 0.45 2.24
C THR A 30 -0.84 -0.43 2.65
N ALA A 31 -1.51 -0.14 3.78
CA ALA A 31 -2.69 -0.86 4.22
C ALA A 31 -3.86 -0.74 3.23
N ALA A 32 -4.09 0.46 2.66
CA ALA A 32 -5.13 0.68 1.67
C ALA A 32 -4.84 -0.07 0.36
N VAL A 33 -3.61 -0.03 -0.14
CA VAL A 33 -3.18 -0.78 -1.34
C VAL A 33 -3.34 -2.28 -1.11
N ASN A 34 -2.90 -2.80 0.04
CA ASN A 34 -3.00 -4.21 0.36
C ASN A 34 -4.46 -4.68 0.51
N ASN A 35 -5.32 -3.87 1.16
CA ASN A 35 -6.75 -4.14 1.24
C ASN A 35 -7.40 -4.16 -0.14
N ARG A 36 -7.03 -3.22 -1.02
CA ARG A 36 -7.55 -3.18 -2.40
C ARG A 36 -7.11 -4.42 -3.19
N ARG A 37 -5.85 -4.84 -3.03
CA ARG A 37 -5.31 -6.05 -3.65
C ARG A 37 -6.07 -7.30 -3.20
N MET A 38 -6.32 -7.46 -1.89
CA MET A 38 -7.14 -8.55 -1.37
C MET A 38 -8.58 -8.55 -1.90
N SER A 39 -9.18 -7.36 -2.06
CA SER A 39 -10.53 -7.26 -2.64
C SER A 39 -10.57 -7.79 -4.06
N LEU A 40 -9.60 -7.42 -4.90
CA LEU A 40 -9.51 -7.86 -6.29
C LEU A 40 -9.30 -9.38 -6.40
N ILE A 41 -8.51 -9.97 -5.50
CA ILE A 41 -8.34 -11.44 -5.43
C ILE A 41 -9.67 -12.12 -5.06
N LYS A 42 -10.43 -11.58 -4.10
CA LYS A 42 -11.76 -12.11 -3.77
C LYS A 42 -12.75 -11.99 -4.92
N ASP A 43 -12.67 -10.90 -5.69
CA ASP A 43 -13.51 -10.71 -6.87
C ASP A 43 -13.13 -11.69 -7.99
N TYR A 44 -11.83 -11.97 -8.17
CA TYR A 44 -11.34 -13.06 -9.02
C TYR A 44 -11.90 -14.42 -8.58
N GLU A 45 -11.77 -14.80 -7.32
CA GLU A 45 -12.28 -16.09 -6.80
C GLU A 45 -13.80 -16.23 -7.04
N LYS A 46 -14.56 -15.17 -6.79
CA LYS A 46 -16.01 -15.14 -7.08
C LYS A 46 -16.29 -15.25 -8.57
N CYS A 47 -15.49 -14.60 -9.40
CA CYS A 47 -15.62 -14.63 -10.85
C CYS A 47 -15.38 -16.03 -11.39
N ILE A 48 -14.26 -16.68 -11.02
CA ILE A 48 -13.93 -18.06 -11.41
C ILE A 48 -15.01 -19.03 -10.94
N LYS A 49 -15.48 -18.89 -9.69
CA LYS A 49 -16.57 -19.73 -9.17
C LYS A 49 -17.87 -19.59 -9.97
N LYS A 50 -18.15 -18.40 -10.53
CA LYS A 50 -19.31 -18.16 -11.40
C LYS A 50 -19.05 -18.60 -12.85
N ALA A 51 -17.81 -18.53 -13.32
CA ALA A 51 -17.42 -18.99 -14.65
C ALA A 51 -17.59 -20.50 -14.77
N GLY A 52 -17.27 -21.26 -13.72
CA GLY A 52 -17.37 -22.72 -13.74
C GLY A 52 -16.39 -23.31 -14.76
N GLU A 53 -16.92 -24.07 -15.72
CA GLU A 53 -16.14 -24.70 -16.81
C GLU A 53 -16.08 -23.84 -18.09
N ASP A 54 -16.68 -22.65 -18.08
CA ASP A 54 -16.65 -21.73 -19.22
C ASP A 54 -15.30 -21.00 -19.29
N GLU A 55 -14.42 -21.49 -20.17
CA GLU A 55 -13.06 -20.97 -20.35
C GLU A 55 -13.04 -19.49 -20.74
N VAL A 56 -14.00 -19.03 -21.55
CA VAL A 56 -14.08 -17.62 -21.99
C VAL A 56 -14.41 -16.72 -20.80
N LYS A 57 -15.32 -17.14 -19.93
CA LYS A 57 -15.62 -16.40 -18.69
C LYS A 57 -14.48 -16.47 -17.69
N ALA A 58 -13.77 -17.61 -17.61
CA ALA A 58 -12.61 -17.75 -16.74
C ALA A 58 -11.48 -16.82 -17.15
N GLU A 59 -11.18 -16.70 -18.45
CA GLU A 59 -10.17 -15.78 -18.98
C GLU A 59 -10.54 -14.31 -18.70
N ALA A 60 -11.82 -13.94 -18.78
CA ALA A 60 -12.26 -12.60 -18.43
C ALA A 60 -11.97 -12.24 -16.95
N CYS A 61 -11.98 -13.24 -16.05
CA CYS A 61 -11.68 -13.06 -14.63
C CYS A 61 -10.21 -12.65 -14.39
N ASP A 62 -9.26 -13.00 -15.27
CA ASP A 62 -7.85 -12.63 -15.11
C ASP A 62 -7.62 -11.11 -15.06
N THR A 63 -8.57 -10.32 -15.56
CA THR A 63 -8.54 -8.86 -15.44
C THR A 63 -8.44 -8.41 -13.98
N TYR A 64 -9.09 -9.13 -13.04
CA TYR A 64 -9.01 -8.82 -11.61
C TYR A 64 -7.62 -9.12 -11.04
N LEU A 65 -6.98 -10.21 -11.46
CA LEU A 65 -5.60 -10.54 -11.07
C LEU A 65 -4.61 -9.50 -11.62
N LYS A 66 -4.70 -9.16 -12.90
CA LYS A 66 -3.86 -8.11 -13.52
C LYS A 66 -4.02 -6.77 -12.83
N SER A 67 -5.24 -6.42 -12.44
CA SER A 67 -5.52 -5.21 -11.66
C SER A 67 -4.90 -5.26 -10.27
N ALA A 68 -4.88 -6.44 -9.64
CA ALA A 68 -4.28 -6.65 -8.32
C ALA A 68 -2.74 -6.55 -8.37
N GLU A 69 -2.12 -6.99 -9.46
CA GLU A 69 -0.68 -6.90 -9.70
C GLU A 69 -0.21 -5.49 -10.07
N ALA A 70 -1.07 -4.71 -10.75
CA ALA A 70 -0.78 -3.34 -11.12
C ALA A 70 -0.78 -2.35 -9.93
N LEU A 71 -1.38 -2.75 -8.80
CA LEU A 71 -1.34 -1.99 -7.54
C LEU A 71 0.03 -2.17 -6.87
N ARG A 72 0.97 -1.25 -7.18
CA ARG A 72 2.27 -1.09 -6.52
C ARG A 72 2.21 -0.14 -5.33
#